data_AF-A0A812XQZ5-F1
#
_entry.id   AF-A0A812XQZ5-F1
#
_cell.length_a   1.000
_cell.length_b   1.000
_cell.length_c   1.000
_cell.angle_alpha   90.00
_cell.angle_beta   90.00
_cell.angle_gamma   90.00
#
_symmetry.space_group_name_H-M   'P 1'
#
loop_
_entity.id
_entity.type
_entity.pdbx_description
1 polymer ?
#
loop_
_entity_poly.entity_id
_entity_poly.type
_entity_poly.pdbx_seq_one_letter_code
_entity_poly.pdbx_strand_id
1 'polypeptide(L)'
;AVTAAKAAGMDCVVGDRESKVGTYREFIFFDERQVYPEYAVIYRRQYEASKVPKLMRKTTSGTTGRNWQVQLDKGWRDIPPDVSSALNRAEVDGVRQLESVIGEYTYTFDLEKKLQLNKHSGTSRRIRPPMRR
;
A
#
# COMPACT_ATOMS: atom_id res chain seq x y z
N ALA A 1 26.99 17.70 6.28
CA ALA A 1 27.38 16.52 5.46
C ALA A 1 27.62 16.92 4.00
N VAL A 2 26.60 17.39 3.28
CA VAL A 2 26.68 17.78 1.85
C VAL A 2 27.77 18.84 1.59
N THR A 3 27.77 19.96 2.32
CA THR A 3 28.77 21.03 2.13
C THR A 3 30.20 20.58 2.39
N ALA A 4 30.39 19.69 3.37
CA ALA A 4 31.71 19.14 3.70
C ALA A 4 32.22 18.16 2.63
N ALA A 5 31.34 17.30 2.11
CA ALA A 5 31.67 16.39 1.01
C ALA A 5 32.02 17.16 -0.27
N LYS A 6 31.30 18.25 -0.57
CA LYS A 6 31.61 19.14 -1.69
C LYS A 6 32.95 19.83 -1.52
N ALA A 7 33.24 20.36 -0.33
CA ALA A 7 34.54 20.98 -0.03
C ALA A 7 35.70 19.98 -0.08
N ALA A 8 35.45 18.71 0.26
CA ALA A 8 36.41 17.62 0.18
C ALA A 8 36.63 17.10 -1.25
N GLY A 9 35.98 17.68 -2.26
CA GLY A 9 36.16 17.30 -3.67
C GLY A 9 35.48 15.98 -4.06
N MET A 10 34.46 15.53 -3.31
CA MET A 10 33.64 14.39 -3.72
C MET A 10 32.67 14.80 -4.84
N ASP A 11 32.25 13.84 -5.67
CA ASP A 11 31.31 14.10 -6.78
C ASP A 11 29.84 14.13 -6.33
N CYS A 12 29.48 13.29 -5.35
CA CYS A 12 28.13 13.19 -4.85
C CYS A 12 28.07 12.73 -3.39
N VAL A 13 26.87 12.81 -2.79
CA VAL A 13 26.55 12.14 -1.51
C VAL A 13 25.48 11.09 -1.76
N VAL A 14 25.64 9.92 -1.14
CA VAL A 14 24.63 8.87 -1.14
C VAL A 14 23.93 8.83 0.21
N GLY A 15 22.61 8.99 0.19
CA GLY A 15 21.74 8.80 1.33
C GLY A 15 21.12 7.40 1.34
N ASP A 16 21.50 6.57 2.30
CA ASP A 16 20.85 5.27 2.53
C ASP A 16 19.51 5.44 3.29
N ARG A 17 18.49 5.92 2.57
CA ARG A 17 17.12 6.03 3.12
C ARG A 17 16.39 4.68 3.17
N GLU A 18 16.95 3.64 2.56
CA GLU A 18 16.45 2.28 2.68
C GLU A 18 16.61 1.79 4.12
N SER A 19 17.82 1.95 4.67
CA SER A 19 18.09 1.61 6.06
C SER A 19 17.40 2.52 7.08
N LYS A 20 17.15 3.80 6.75
CA LYS A 20 16.64 4.79 7.72
C LYS A 20 15.12 4.88 7.78
N VAL A 21 14.43 4.85 6.65
CA VAL A 21 12.97 5.07 6.57
C VAL A 21 12.26 4.10 5.64
N GLY A 22 12.96 3.08 5.13
CA GLY A 22 12.38 2.04 4.28
C GLY A 22 12.01 2.51 2.88
N THR A 23 12.74 3.51 2.34
CA THR A 23 12.51 4.05 0.99
C THR A 23 13.71 3.79 0.06
N TYR A 24 13.78 4.43 -1.10
CA TYR A 24 14.88 4.27 -2.05
C TYR A 24 16.15 4.99 -1.60
N ARG A 25 17.32 4.56 -2.08
CA ARG A 25 18.56 5.33 -1.90
C ARG A 25 18.53 6.61 -2.72
N GLU A 26 19.08 7.67 -2.15
CA GLU A 26 19.13 8.99 -2.76
C GLU A 26 20.57 9.35 -3.14
N PHE A 27 20.78 9.91 -4.32
CA PHE A 27 22.07 10.43 -4.76
C PHE A 27 21.93 11.94 -4.96
N ILE A 28 22.84 12.71 -4.36
CA ILE A 28 22.90 14.16 -4.50
C ILE A 28 24.20 14.50 -5.23
N PHE A 29 24.10 14.81 -6.52
CA PHE A 29 25.22 15.28 -7.33
C PHE A 29 25.43 16.78 -7.13
N PHE A 30 26.69 17.23 -7.09
CA PHE A 30 27.00 18.65 -6.91
C PHE A 30 27.11 19.44 -8.22
N ASP A 31 27.38 18.74 -9.33
CA ASP A 31 27.46 19.28 -10.67
C ASP A 31 26.43 18.59 -11.56
N GLU A 32 25.51 19.36 -12.11
CA GLU A 32 24.43 18.88 -12.97
C GLU A 32 24.96 18.17 -14.23
N ARG A 33 26.13 18.55 -14.73
CA ARG A 33 26.74 17.94 -15.92
C ARG A 33 27.18 16.48 -15.71
N GLN A 34 27.27 16.04 -14.45
CA GLN A 34 27.52 14.65 -14.09
C GLN A 34 26.26 13.78 -14.19
N VAL A 35 25.09 14.41 -14.28
CA VAL A 35 23.81 13.73 -14.50
C VAL A 35 23.53 13.75 -15.99
N TYR A 36 23.62 12.60 -16.65
CA TYR A 36 23.19 12.43 -18.05
C TYR A 36 21.75 11.90 -18.06
N PRO A 37 20.75 12.76 -18.33
CA PRO A 37 19.34 12.38 -18.26
C PRO A 37 18.83 11.62 -19.50
N GLU A 38 19.69 11.21 -20.43
CA GLU A 38 19.25 10.61 -21.70
C GLU A 38 18.48 9.29 -21.55
N TYR A 39 18.57 8.62 -20.39
CA TYR A 39 17.76 7.44 -20.10
C TYR A 39 17.40 7.33 -18.62
N ALA A 40 16.13 7.02 -18.34
CA ALA A 40 15.69 6.57 -17.02
C ALA A 40 15.63 5.03 -17.02
N VAL A 41 16.44 4.38 -16.19
CA VAL A 41 16.38 2.91 -16.03
C VAL A 41 15.26 2.57 -15.05
N ILE A 42 14.08 2.23 -15.57
CA ILE A 42 13.01 1.63 -14.78
C ILE A 42 13.30 0.14 -14.63
N TYR A 43 14.06 -0.22 -13.59
CA TYR A 43 14.43 -1.60 -13.30
C TYR A 43 13.43 -2.27 -12.35
N ARG A 44 12.92 -3.44 -12.73
CA ARG A 44 12.18 -4.34 -11.85
C ARG A 44 12.91 -5.67 -11.75
N ARG A 45 13.48 -5.96 -10.58
CA ARG A 45 14.09 -7.28 -10.31
C ARG A 45 13.00 -8.35 -10.24
N GLN A 46 12.97 -9.26 -11.21
CA GLN A 46 12.15 -10.46 -11.14
C GLN A 46 12.94 -11.55 -10.41
N TYR A 47 12.46 -11.97 -9.25
CA TYR A 47 13.06 -13.06 -8.50
C TYR A 47 12.37 -14.37 -8.86
N GLU A 48 13.16 -15.39 -9.17
CA GLU A 48 12.66 -16.76 -9.20
C GLU A 48 12.50 -17.22 -7.75
N ALA A 49 11.27 -17.40 -7.29
CA ALA A 49 10.96 -17.66 -5.88
C ALA A 49 11.71 -18.86 -5.29
N SER A 50 12.00 -19.85 -6.13
CA SER A 50 12.80 -21.05 -5.81
C SER A 50 14.25 -20.72 -5.43
N LYS A 51 14.86 -19.72 -6.08
CA LYS A 51 16.27 -19.34 -5.91
C LYS A 51 16.50 -18.26 -4.85
N VAL A 52 15.44 -17.65 -4.30
CA VAL A 52 15.57 -16.66 -3.22
C VAL A 52 15.88 -17.37 -1.89
N PRO A 53 17.04 -17.08 -1.25
CA PRO A 53 17.36 -17.61 0.07
C PRO A 53 16.25 -17.31 1.08
N LYS A 54 15.90 -18.26 1.95
CA LYS A 54 14.78 -18.11 2.91
C LYS A 54 14.87 -16.83 3.74
N LEU A 55 16.09 -16.42 4.12
CA LEU A 55 16.37 -15.18 4.87
C LEU A 55 15.98 -13.90 4.11
N MET A 56 15.97 -13.92 2.78
CA MET A 56 15.64 -12.78 1.92
C MET A 56 14.18 -12.80 1.42
N ARG A 57 13.43 -13.86 1.73
CA ARG A 57 11.99 -13.94 1.42
C ARG A 57 11.24 -13.04 2.39
N LYS A 58 11.23 -11.73 2.13
CA LYS A 58 10.27 -10.84 2.77
C LYS A 58 8.90 -11.17 2.19
N THR A 59 7.92 -11.44 3.05
CA THR A 59 6.52 -11.41 2.61
C THR A 59 6.24 -9.99 2.14
N THR A 60 5.60 -9.86 0.98
CA THR A 60 5.18 -8.56 0.49
C THR A 60 4.33 -7.91 1.57
N SER A 61 4.83 -6.85 2.20
CA SER A 61 4.06 -5.99 3.10
C SER A 61 3.18 -5.09 2.23
N GLY A 62 2.22 -5.71 1.52
CA GLY A 62 1.14 -4.97 0.90
C GLY A 62 0.21 -4.41 1.98
N THR A 63 -0.60 -3.42 1.63
CA THR A 63 -1.74 -3.01 2.46
C THR A 63 -2.83 -4.08 2.53
N THR A 64 -2.76 -5.10 1.65
CA THR A 64 -3.73 -6.18 1.55
C THR A 64 -3.96 -6.84 2.91
N GLY A 65 -5.18 -6.70 3.42
CA GLY A 65 -5.60 -7.23 4.72
C GLY A 65 -5.49 -6.27 5.91
N ARG A 66 -5.00 -5.03 5.73
CA ARG A 66 -5.07 -3.98 6.77
C ARG A 66 -6.46 -3.34 6.85
N ASN A 67 -7.20 -3.36 5.76
CA ASN A 67 -8.55 -2.85 5.67
C ASN A 67 -9.54 -4.00 5.54
N TRP A 68 -10.81 -3.70 5.80
CA TRP A 68 -11.91 -4.56 5.37
C TRP A 68 -11.80 -4.82 3.87
N GLN A 69 -12.23 -6.00 3.43
CA GLN A 69 -12.12 -6.37 2.03
C GLN A 69 -13.47 -6.82 1.48
N VAL A 70 -13.74 -6.51 0.21
CA VAL A 70 -14.90 -6.98 -0.56
C VAL A 70 -14.46 -8.01 -1.61
N GLN A 71 -15.27 -9.04 -1.82
CA GLN A 71 -15.05 -10.05 -2.85
C GLN A 71 -15.55 -9.55 -4.21
N LEU A 72 -14.60 -9.15 -5.07
CA LEU A 72 -14.86 -8.87 -6.49
C LEU A 72 -14.56 -10.12 -7.34
N ASP A 73 -14.83 -10.04 -8.63
CA ASP A 73 -14.74 -11.18 -9.55
C ASP A 73 -13.29 -11.71 -9.67
N LYS A 74 -12.30 -10.80 -9.55
CA LYS A 74 -10.87 -11.11 -9.55
C LYS A 74 -10.30 -11.36 -8.15
N GLY A 75 -11.16 -11.50 -7.13
CA GLY A 75 -10.79 -11.80 -5.75
C GLY A 75 -11.03 -10.65 -4.77
N TRP A 76 -10.43 -10.79 -3.58
CA TRP A 76 -10.60 -9.84 -2.48
C TRP A 76 -9.86 -8.53 -2.74
N ARG A 77 -10.57 -7.42 -2.51
CA ARG A 77 -10.04 -6.06 -2.69
C ARG A 77 -10.32 -5.24 -1.44
N ASP A 78 -9.36 -4.38 -1.09
CA ASP A 78 -9.49 -3.51 0.08
C ASP A 78 -10.62 -2.49 -0.13
N ILE A 79 -11.47 -2.36 0.88
CA ILE A 79 -12.40 -1.24 1.06
C ILE A 79 -11.56 -0.02 1.46
N PRO A 80 -11.93 1.21 1.00
CA PRO A 80 -11.21 2.42 1.35
C PRO A 80 -10.94 2.58 2.87
N PRO A 81 -9.79 3.16 3.27
CA PRO A 81 -9.38 3.19 4.68
C PRO A 81 -10.35 3.90 5.62
N ASP A 82 -10.99 4.96 5.16
CA ASP A 82 -12.00 5.75 5.86
C ASP A 82 -13.25 4.90 6.17
N VAL A 83 -13.81 4.23 5.16
CA VAL A 83 -14.97 3.33 5.33
C VAL A 83 -14.60 2.11 6.16
N SER A 84 -13.40 1.55 5.94
CA SER A 84 -12.87 0.45 6.75
C SER A 84 -12.74 0.84 8.23
N SER A 85 -12.33 2.07 8.52
CA SER A 85 -12.25 2.58 9.90
C SER A 85 -13.63 2.73 10.53
N ALA A 86 -14.63 3.17 9.75
CA ALA A 86 -16.01 3.22 10.19
C ALA A 86 -16.60 1.82 10.45
N LEU A 87 -16.30 0.84 9.59
CA LEU A 87 -16.71 -0.56 9.78
C LEU A 87 -16.07 -1.19 11.02
N ASN A 88 -14.79 -0.90 11.30
CA ASN A 88 -14.14 -1.35 12.54
C ASN A 88 -14.84 -0.78 13.78
N ARG A 89 -15.18 0.52 13.76
CA ARG A 89 -15.90 1.16 14.86
C ARG A 89 -17.29 0.55 15.04
N ALA A 90 -18.03 0.40 13.95
CA ALA A 90 -19.34 -0.23 13.94
C ALA A 90 -19.31 -1.68 14.44
N GLU A 91 -18.28 -2.47 14.10
CA GLU A 91 -18.11 -3.84 14.62
C GLU A 91 -17.81 -3.85 16.12
N VAL A 92 -16.98 -2.93 16.62
CA VAL A 92 -16.69 -2.78 18.06
C VAL A 92 -17.94 -2.34 18.83
N ASP A 93 -18.71 -1.42 18.28
CA ASP A 93 -19.93 -0.87 18.89
C ASP A 93 -21.13 -1.83 18.78
N GLY A 94 -20.97 -2.99 18.13
CA GLY A 94 -22.03 -3.98 17.94
C GLY A 94 -23.13 -3.54 16.96
N VAL A 95 -22.85 -2.55 16.11
CA VAL A 95 -23.75 -2.08 15.06
C VAL A 95 -23.93 -3.18 14.01
N ARG A 96 -25.18 -3.48 13.66
CA ARG A 96 -25.49 -4.55 12.69
C ARG A 96 -25.34 -4.09 11.24
N GLN A 97 -25.67 -2.84 10.96
CA GLN A 97 -25.65 -2.29 9.61
C GLN A 97 -25.05 -0.88 9.59
N LEU A 98 -24.21 -0.62 8.59
CA LEU A 98 -23.60 0.68 8.34
C LEU A 98 -23.87 1.09 6.89
N GLU A 99 -24.32 2.33 6.68
CA GLU A 99 -24.41 2.91 5.33
C GLU A 99 -23.21 3.85 5.10
N SER A 100 -22.58 3.74 3.94
CA SER A 100 -21.44 4.59 3.57
C SER A 100 -21.35 4.79 2.06
N VAL A 101 -20.79 5.93 1.65
CA VAL A 101 -20.60 6.30 0.26
C VAL A 101 -19.17 5.96 -0.15
N ILE A 102 -19.00 5.24 -1.25
CA ILE A 102 -17.69 4.94 -1.85
C ILE A 102 -17.71 5.42 -3.30
N GLY A 103 -16.93 6.46 -3.59
CA GLY A 103 -17.01 7.17 -4.87
C GLY A 103 -18.38 7.83 -5.01
N GLU A 104 -19.12 7.49 -6.06
CA GLU A 104 -20.46 8.04 -6.34
C GLU A 104 -21.61 7.14 -5.86
N TYR A 105 -21.29 5.95 -5.34
CA TYR A 105 -22.30 4.95 -5.00
C TYR A 105 -22.44 4.80 -3.50
N THR A 106 -23.69 4.69 -3.05
CA THR A 106 -24.03 4.38 -1.66
C THR A 106 -24.12 2.88 -1.44
N TYR A 107 -23.48 2.41 -0.38
CA TYR A 107 -23.45 1.01 0.00
C TYR A 107 -23.98 0.80 1.41
N THR A 108 -24.73 -0.27 1.59
CA THR A 108 -25.13 -0.77 2.90
C THR A 108 -24.27 -1.98 3.25
N PHE A 109 -23.65 -1.96 4.42
CA PHE A 109 -22.81 -3.04 4.94
C PHE A 109 -23.55 -3.73 6.08
N ASP A 110 -23.81 -5.02 5.93
CA ASP A 110 -24.33 -5.91 6.97
C ASP A 110 -23.16 -6.62 7.64
N LEU A 111 -22.85 -6.22 8.87
CA LEU A 111 -21.69 -6.68 9.63
C LEU A 111 -21.90 -8.06 10.25
N GLU A 112 -23.15 -8.50 10.38
CA GLU A 112 -23.50 -9.83 10.90
C GLU A 112 -23.43 -10.86 9.77
N LYS A 113 -24.07 -10.59 8.64
CA LYS A 113 -24.06 -11.45 7.46
C LYS A 113 -22.77 -11.34 6.64
N LYS A 114 -21.93 -10.36 6.95
CA LYS A 114 -20.69 -10.02 6.22
C LYS A 114 -20.98 -9.82 4.73
N LEU A 115 -21.93 -8.92 4.44
CA LEU A 115 -22.33 -8.54 3.09
C LEU A 115 -22.28 -7.03 2.88
N GLN A 116 -21.95 -6.62 1.65
CA GLN A 116 -22.11 -5.26 1.14
C GLN A 116 -23.18 -5.28 0.05
N LEU A 117 -24.13 -4.34 0.08
CA LEU A 117 -25.15 -4.12 -0.93
C LEU A 117 -24.92 -2.76 -1.60
N ASN A 118 -24.81 -2.72 -2.92
CA ASN A 118 -24.84 -1.48 -3.68
C ASN A 118 -26.30 -1.02 -3.84
N LYS A 119 -26.66 0.15 -3.31
CA LYS A 119 -28.04 0.67 -3.38
C LYS A 119 -28.46 1.13 -4.77
N HIS A 120 -27.51 1.38 -5.67
CA HIS A 120 -27.78 1.76 -7.05
C HIS A 120 -28.08 0.54 -7.94
N SER A 121 -27.25 -0.50 -7.87
CA SER A 121 -27.38 -1.69 -8.74
C SER A 121 -28.06 -2.89 -8.09
N GLY A 122 -28.32 -2.84 -6.78
CA GLY A 122 -28.83 -3.99 -6.00
C GLY A 122 -27.82 -5.13 -5.83
N THR A 123 -26.59 -4.98 -6.33
CA THR A 123 -25.58 -6.04 -6.29
C THR A 123 -25.07 -6.24 -4.87
N SER A 124 -25.11 -7.49 -4.38
CA SER A 124 -24.56 -7.88 -3.08
C SER A 124 -23.22 -8.61 -3.22
N ARG A 125 -22.25 -8.29 -2.37
CA ARG A 125 -20.91 -8.90 -2.36
C ARG A 125 -20.48 -9.26 -0.94
N ARG A 126 -19.70 -10.32 -0.79
CA ARG A 126 -19.14 -10.73 0.50
C ARG A 126 -18.09 -9.73 0.96
N ILE A 127 -18.07 -9.45 2.26
CA ILE A 127 -17.02 -8.68 2.91
C ILE A 127 -16.31 -9.51 3.98
N ARG A 128 -15.10 -9.11 4.35
CA ARG A 128 -14.37 -9.71 5.49
C ARG A 128 -13.59 -8.64 6.24
N PRO A 129 -13.43 -8.79 7.57
CA PRO A 129 -12.64 -7.88 8.38
C PRO A 129 -11.15 -7.95 8.01
N PRO A 130 -10.35 -6.95 8.43
CA PRO A 130 -8.90 -6.98 8.33
C PRO A 130 -8.32 -8.25 8.96
N MET A 131 -7.22 -8.75 8.40
CA MET A 131 -6.45 -9.82 9.02
C MET A 131 -5.76 -9.25 10.26
N ARG A 132 -6.29 -9.60 11.44
CA ARG A 132 -5.65 -9.25 12.72
C ARG A 132 -4.35 -10.06 12.84
N ARG A 133 -3.24 -9.38 13.10
CA ARG A 133 -1.97 -10.02 13.48
C ARG A 133 -2.01 -10.45 14.94
#